data_AF-A0AAD0ZKQ3-F1
#
_entry.id   AF-A0AAD0ZKQ3-F1
#
_cell.length_a   1.000
_cell.length_b   1.000
_cell.length_c   1.000
_cell.angle_alpha   90.00
_cell.angle_beta   90.00
_cell.angle_gamma   90.00
#
_symmetry.space_group_name_H-M   'P 1'
#
loop_
_entity.id
_entity.type
_entity.pdbx_description
1 polymer ?
#
loop_
_entity_poly.entity_id
_entity_poly.type
_entity_poly.pdbx_seq_one_letter_code
_entity_poly.pdbx_strand_id
1 'polypeptide(L)'
;MFLDKQRVEDFTESEFLQFINEFFSETNDLEGPQLEKYLSTLADHFEKVTGHPAGYGLIYYPDQNGIEDSPEAVLSEVKTWRAANGLPGFKV
;
A
#
# COMPACT_ATOMS: atom_id res chain seq x y z
N MET A 1 0.16 8.92 -9.87
CA MET A 1 0.28 10.24 -9.18
C MET A 1 -0.04 10.00 -7.71
N PHE A 2 0.92 10.29 -6.82
CA PHE A 2 0.84 9.99 -5.39
C PHE A 2 -0.39 10.64 -4.72
N LEU A 3 -1.22 9.82 -4.06
CA LEU A 3 -2.36 10.26 -3.26
C LEU A 3 -1.94 10.35 -1.78
N ASP A 4 -1.64 11.56 -1.32
CA ASP A 4 -1.17 11.85 0.04
C ASP A 4 -2.30 11.89 1.10
N LYS A 5 -3.14 10.86 1.13
CA LYS A 5 -4.20 10.76 2.15
C LYS A 5 -3.66 10.04 3.38
N GLN A 6 -3.93 10.60 4.55
CA GLN A 6 -3.27 10.17 5.79
C GLN A 6 -3.96 9.00 6.50
N ARG A 7 -5.17 8.60 6.09
CA ARG A 7 -5.98 7.57 6.74
C ARG A 7 -6.63 6.67 5.70
N VAL A 8 -6.77 5.38 6.02
CA VAL A 8 -7.41 4.39 5.12
C VAL A 8 -8.84 4.78 4.76
N GLU A 9 -9.60 5.31 5.71
CA GLU A 9 -10.99 5.75 5.52
C GLU A 9 -11.14 6.98 4.61
N ASP A 10 -10.04 7.64 4.23
CA ASP A 10 -10.05 8.71 3.23
C ASP A 10 -9.92 8.15 1.79
N PHE A 11 -9.42 6.91 1.65
CA PHE A 11 -9.26 6.23 0.37
C PHE A 11 -10.48 5.37 0.02
N THR A 12 -10.94 5.45 -1.22
CA THR A 12 -11.69 4.36 -1.85
C THR A 12 -10.76 3.19 -2.16
N GLU A 13 -11.31 1.99 -2.35
CA GLU A 13 -10.51 0.81 -2.73
C GLU A 13 -9.72 1.04 -4.03
N SER A 14 -10.34 1.69 -5.03
CA SER A 14 -9.67 1.99 -6.30
C SER A 14 -8.52 2.98 -6.15
N GLU A 15 -8.68 4.01 -5.31
CA GLU A 15 -7.59 4.96 -5.02
C GLU A 15 -6.44 4.30 -4.27
N PHE A 16 -6.75 3.42 -3.30
CA PHE A 16 -5.71 2.69 -2.57
C PHE A 16 -5.00 1.68 -3.48
N LEU A 17 -5.72 1.02 -4.38
CA LEU A 17 -5.13 0.15 -5.40
C LEU A 17 -4.22 0.91 -6.35
N GLN A 18 -4.61 2.12 -6.79
CA GLN A 18 -3.73 2.99 -7.57
C GLN A 18 -2.45 3.36 -6.81
N PHE A 19 -2.57 3.64 -5.52
CA PHE A 19 -1.41 3.89 -4.65
C PHE A 19 -0.49 2.66 -4.55
N ILE A 20 -1.03 1.45 -4.34
CA ILE A 20 -0.22 0.22 -4.30
C ILE A 20 0.47 -0.02 -5.66
N ASN A 21 -0.21 0.26 -6.78
CA ASN A 21 0.37 0.05 -8.11
C ASN A 21 1.63 0.88 -8.39
N GLU A 22 1.85 1.99 -7.68
CA GLU A 22 3.09 2.79 -7.77
C GLU A 22 4.35 1.98 -7.40
N PHE A 23 4.22 0.84 -6.70
CA PHE A 23 5.34 -0.06 -6.40
C PHE A 23 5.56 -1.15 -7.44
N PHE A 24 4.52 -1.51 -8.23
CA PHE A 24 4.51 -2.69 -9.10
C PHE A 24 4.61 -2.33 -10.59
N SER A 25 4.33 -1.09 -10.96
CA SER A 25 4.29 -0.64 -12.35
C SER A 25 5.12 0.61 -12.55
N GLU A 26 5.58 0.82 -13.77
CA GLU A 26 6.20 2.09 -14.19
C GLU A 26 5.12 3.18 -14.27
N THR A 27 4.82 3.81 -13.12
CA THR A 27 3.80 4.87 -13.00
C THR A 27 4.38 6.27 -13.20
N ASN A 28 5.70 6.39 -13.33
CA ASN A 28 6.46 7.63 -13.42
C ASN A 28 7.79 7.39 -14.13
N ASP A 29 8.43 8.48 -14.59
CA ASP A 29 9.70 8.44 -15.32
C ASP A 29 10.93 8.58 -14.39
N LEU A 30 10.80 8.25 -13.09
CA LEU A 30 11.92 8.35 -12.14
C LEU A 30 12.83 7.13 -12.26
N GLU A 31 14.14 7.37 -12.13
CA GLU A 31 15.15 6.31 -12.18
C GLU A 31 16.21 6.49 -11.09
N GLY A 32 16.95 5.41 -10.82
CA GLY A 32 18.10 5.41 -9.91
C GLY A 32 17.77 6.00 -8.53
N PRO A 33 18.62 6.88 -7.97
CA PRO A 33 18.42 7.42 -6.62
C PRO A 33 17.10 8.18 -6.42
N GLN A 34 16.52 8.73 -7.49
CA GLN A 34 15.24 9.46 -7.41
C GLN A 34 14.07 8.48 -7.25
N LEU A 35 14.10 7.37 -8.00
CA LEU A 35 13.13 6.29 -7.86
C LEU A 35 13.25 5.64 -6.48
N GLU A 36 14.46 5.33 -6.02
CA GLU A 36 14.70 4.75 -4.68
C GLU A 36 14.11 5.62 -3.56
N LYS A 37 14.35 6.94 -3.62
CA LYS A 37 13.80 7.89 -2.64
C LYS A 37 12.28 7.96 -2.73
N TYR A 38 11.72 7.93 -3.93
CA TYR A 38 10.28 7.92 -4.15
C TYR A 38 9.64 6.68 -3.53
N LEU A 39 10.12 5.48 -3.88
CA LEU A 39 9.62 4.22 -3.35
C LEU A 39 9.76 4.12 -1.82
N SER A 40 10.88 4.60 -1.26
CA SER A 40 11.05 4.69 0.21
C SER A 40 9.99 5.59 0.84
N THR A 41 9.69 6.74 0.23
CA THR A 41 8.65 7.65 0.74
C THR A 41 7.27 7.01 0.67
N LEU A 42 6.97 6.28 -0.41
CA LEU A 42 5.72 5.53 -0.54
C LEU A 42 5.62 4.42 0.51
N ALA A 43 6.71 3.68 0.77
CA ALA A 43 6.74 2.59 1.74
C ALA A 43 6.46 3.08 3.17
N ASP A 44 7.11 4.19 3.58
CA ASP A 44 6.87 4.84 4.86
C ASP A 44 5.40 5.29 4.98
N HIS A 45 4.86 5.86 3.91
CA HIS A 45 3.46 6.27 3.84
C HIS A 45 2.50 5.08 3.94
N PHE A 46 2.78 3.98 3.24
CA PHE A 46 1.99 2.75 3.27
C PHE A 46 1.92 2.17 4.68
N GLU A 47 3.06 2.04 5.36
CA GLU A 47 3.13 1.55 6.73
C GLU A 47 2.30 2.43 7.68
N LYS A 48 2.48 3.75 7.59
CA LYS A 48 1.76 4.72 8.42
C LYS A 48 0.23 4.65 8.22
N VAL A 49 -0.21 4.61 6.96
CA VAL A 49 -1.64 4.64 6.62
C VAL A 49 -2.31 3.32 7.00
N THR A 50 -1.72 2.19 6.63
CA THR A 50 -2.32 0.87 6.88
C THR A 50 -2.33 0.52 8.36
N GLY A 51 -1.26 0.87 9.09
CA GLY A 51 -1.01 0.45 10.47
C GLY A 51 -0.84 -1.07 10.60
N HIS A 52 -0.63 -1.77 9.49
CA HIS A 52 -0.48 -3.23 9.48
C HIS A 52 0.87 -3.60 10.12
N PRO A 53 0.94 -4.63 10.99
CA PRO A 53 2.17 -5.00 11.69
C PRO A 53 3.32 -5.42 10.76
N ALA A 54 3.00 -5.91 9.56
CA ALA A 54 4.00 -6.21 8.54
C ALA A 54 4.53 -4.96 7.80
N GLY A 55 3.89 -3.80 7.96
CA GLY A 55 4.27 -2.55 7.29
C GLY A 55 4.43 -2.69 5.78
N TYR A 56 5.48 -2.09 5.22
CA TYR A 56 5.88 -2.26 3.82
C TYR A 56 6.31 -3.69 3.48
N GLY A 57 6.43 -4.60 4.45
CA GLY A 57 6.68 -6.02 4.22
C GLY A 57 5.57 -6.70 3.41
N LEU A 58 4.33 -6.17 3.42
CA LEU A 58 3.28 -6.62 2.50
C LEU A 58 3.63 -6.37 1.03
N ILE A 59 4.43 -5.34 0.75
CA ILE A 59 4.87 -4.98 -0.61
C ILE A 59 6.14 -5.73 -1.00
N TYR A 60 7.15 -5.72 -0.13
CA TYR A 60 8.49 -6.23 -0.49
C TYR A 60 8.72 -7.71 -0.16
N TYR A 61 7.90 -8.29 0.72
CA TYR A 61 8.01 -9.69 1.16
C TYR A 61 6.61 -10.36 1.25
N PRO A 62 5.81 -10.35 0.17
CA PRO A 62 4.44 -10.87 0.19
C PRO A 62 4.37 -12.37 0.54
N ASP A 63 5.35 -13.15 0.08
CA ASP A 63 5.48 -14.59 0.37
C ASP A 63 5.64 -14.88 1.87
N GLN A 64 6.40 -14.06 2.59
CA GLN A 64 6.57 -14.16 4.04
C GLN A 64 5.28 -13.82 4.81
N ASN A 65 4.38 -13.07 4.18
CA ASN A 65 3.07 -12.72 4.72
C ASN A 65 1.95 -13.66 4.23
N GLY A 66 2.28 -14.66 3.41
CA GLY A 66 1.33 -15.65 2.91
C GLY A 66 0.35 -15.10 1.87
N ILE A 67 0.72 -14.01 1.18
CA ILE A 67 -0.09 -13.38 0.13
C ILE A 67 0.62 -13.49 -1.23
N GLU A 68 -0.15 -13.37 -2.31
CA GLU A 68 0.41 -13.30 -3.66
C GLU A 68 1.18 -11.98 -3.87
N ASP A 69 2.20 -12.01 -4.71
CA ASP A 69 2.97 -10.82 -5.11
C ASP A 69 2.19 -9.99 -6.14
N SER A 70 1.08 -9.38 -5.70
CA SER A 70 0.21 -8.58 -6.54
C SER A 70 -0.44 -7.41 -5.79
N PRO A 71 -0.74 -6.28 -6.47
CA PRO A 71 -1.45 -5.16 -5.87
C PRO A 71 -2.80 -5.54 -5.25
N GLU A 72 -3.54 -6.43 -5.91
CA GLU A 72 -4.85 -6.90 -5.45
C GLU A 72 -4.76 -7.72 -4.17
N ALA A 73 -3.75 -8.58 -4.04
CA ALA A 73 -3.54 -9.38 -2.83
C ALA A 73 -3.17 -8.49 -1.64
N VAL A 74 -2.31 -7.48 -1.83
CA VAL A 74 -1.97 -6.50 -0.81
C VAL A 74 -3.21 -5.71 -0.35
N LEU A 75 -4.03 -5.22 -1.30
CA LEU A 75 -5.28 -4.52 -0.98
C LEU A 75 -6.22 -5.41 -0.16
N SER A 76 -6.38 -6.67 -0.58
CA SER A 76 -7.23 -7.65 0.08
C SER A 76 -6.77 -7.94 1.52
N GLU A 77 -5.47 -8.07 1.73
CA GLU A 77 -4.88 -8.30 3.06
C GLU A 77 -5.13 -7.11 3.99
N VAL A 78 -4.81 -5.88 3.54
CA VAL A 78 -5.07 -4.67 4.32
C VAL A 78 -6.55 -4.57 4.70
N LYS A 79 -7.46 -4.84 3.76
CA LYS A 79 -8.90 -4.83 4.00
C LYS A 79 -9.31 -5.87 5.05
N THR A 80 -8.85 -7.10 4.89
CA THR A 80 -9.21 -8.24 5.75
C THR A 80 -8.68 -8.04 7.17
N TRP A 81 -7.41 -7.66 7.30
CA TRP A 81 -6.78 -7.41 8.59
C TRP A 81 -7.45 -6.27 9.34
N ARG A 82 -7.76 -5.14 8.68
CA ARG A 82 -8.43 -4.01 9.33
C ARG A 82 -9.82 -4.39 9.81
N ALA A 83 -10.59 -5.12 8.99
CA ALA A 83 -11.91 -5.62 9.37
C ALA A 83 -11.83 -6.58 10.58
N ALA A 84 -10.86 -7.51 10.59
CA ALA A 84 -10.66 -8.44 11.69
C ALA A 84 -10.29 -7.75 13.02
N ASN A 85 -9.64 -6.58 12.95
CA ASN A 85 -9.26 -5.78 14.12
C ASN A 85 -10.27 -4.68 14.48
N GLY A 86 -11.42 -4.62 13.81
CA GLY A 86 -12.45 -3.60 14.08
C GLY A 86 -12.02 -2.17 13.74
N LEU A 87 -11.04 -2.01 12.84
CA LEU A 87 -10.56 -0.71 12.37
C LEU A 87 -11.42 -0.17 11.22
N PRO A 88 -11.51 1.16 11.03
CA PRO A 88 -12.22 1.74 9.88
C PRO A 88 -11.69 1.21 8.54
N GLY A 89 -12.60 0.81 7.67
CA GLY A 89 -12.28 0.38 6.29
C GLY A 89 -12.15 1.56 5.33
N PHE A 90 -12.08 1.23 4.05
CA PHE A 90 -12.04 2.21 2.95
C PHE A 90 -13.33 3.03 2.87
N LYS A 91 -13.20 4.22 2.30
CA LYS A 91 -14.30 5.10 1.88
C LYS A 91 -15.19 4.38 0.85
N VAL A 92 -16.49 4.47 1.08
CA VAL A 92 -17.55 4.07 0.13
C VAL A 92 -17.82 5.19 -0.87
#